data_AF-A0A2V8KVQ2-F1
#
_entry.id   AF-A0A2V8KVQ2-F1
#
_cell.length_a   1.000
_cell.length_b   1.000
_cell.length_c   1.000
_cell.angle_alpha   90.00
_cell.angle_beta   90.00
_cell.angle_gamma   90.00
#
_symmetry.space_group_name_H-M   'P 1'
#
loop_
_entity.id
_entity.type
_entity.pdbx_description
1 polymer ?
#
loop_
_entity_poly.entity_id
_entity_poly.type
_entity_poly.pdbx_seq_one_letter_code
_entity_poly.pdbx_strand_id
1 'polypeptide(L)'
;MNDSAKSQWIVDALDRHEASLVRYANWILGDVESAREVVQETFLRLCKEQQSRVGAYLAQWLFTVCRNLAFDTRKKETRMTPLGDAEIGV
;
A
#
# COMPACT_ATOMS: atom_id res chain seq x y z
N MET A 1 16.80 23.72 0.63
CA MET A 1 15.46 24.34 0.44
C MET A 1 14.44 23.42 -0.25
N ASN A 2 14.84 22.43 -1.08
CA ASN A 2 13.88 21.53 -1.75
C ASN A 2 13.23 20.46 -0.86
N ASP A 3 13.90 20.03 0.23
CA ASP A 3 13.35 18.96 1.08
C ASP A 3 12.08 19.36 1.82
N SER A 4 11.98 20.62 2.29
CA SER A 4 10.78 21.11 2.98
C SER A 4 9.55 21.14 2.06
N ALA A 5 9.71 21.57 0.81
CA ALA A 5 8.63 21.57 -0.17
C ALA A 5 8.17 20.14 -0.52
N LYS A 6 9.13 19.21 -0.67
CA LYS A 6 8.82 17.80 -0.91
C LYS A 6 8.09 17.17 0.28
N SER A 7 8.54 17.43 1.51
CA SER A 7 7.88 16.98 2.73
C SER A 7 6.45 17.50 2.82
N GLN A 8 6.21 18.79 2.54
CA GLN A 8 4.86 19.35 2.54
C GLN A 8 3.96 18.66 1.51
N TRP A 9 4.47 18.45 0.29
CA TRP A 9 3.73 17.75 -0.75
C TRP A 9 3.32 16.33 -0.34
N ILE A 10 4.20 15.60 0.36
CA ILE A 10 3.91 14.26 0.89
C ILE A 10 2.86 14.33 2.00
N VAL A 11 2.99 15.28 2.94
CA VAL A 11 2.01 15.49 4.02
C VAL A 11 0.64 15.80 3.45
N ASP A 12 0.54 16.72 2.48
CA ASP A 12 -0.73 17.05 1.86
C ASP A 12 -1.34 15.84 1.14
N ALA A 13 -0.51 14.96 0.57
CA ALA A 13 -0.97 13.74 -0.08
C ALA A 13 -1.48 12.72 0.96
N LEU A 14 -0.81 12.62 2.11
CA LEU A 14 -1.21 11.77 3.23
C LEU A 14 -2.58 12.20 3.76
N ASP A 15 -2.71 13.47 4.15
CA ASP A 15 -3.95 14.04 4.70
C ASP A 15 -5.16 13.82 3.77
N ARG A 16 -4.93 13.90 2.45
CA ARG A 16 -5.98 13.75 1.45
C ARG A 16 -6.36 12.30 1.14
N HIS A 17 -5.40 11.38 1.18
CA HIS A 17 -5.59 10.05 0.59
C HIS A 17 -5.49 8.90 1.57
N GLU A 18 -4.87 9.07 2.75
CA GLU A 18 -4.62 7.99 3.71
C GLU A 18 -5.90 7.19 4.01
N ALA A 19 -6.94 7.86 4.50
CA ALA A 19 -8.17 7.17 4.93
C ALA A 19 -8.87 6.42 3.78
N SER A 20 -8.77 6.93 2.55
CA SER A 20 -9.33 6.28 1.35
C SER A 20 -8.49 5.08 0.91
N LEU A 21 -7.16 5.20 0.98
CA LEU A 21 -6.24 4.11 0.66
C LEU A 21 -6.34 2.98 1.70
N VAL A 22 -6.46 3.30 3.00
CA VAL A 22 -6.64 2.29 4.06
C VAL A 22 -7.95 1.54 3.85
N ARG A 23 -9.06 2.25 3.58
CA ARG A 23 -10.34 1.60 3.26
C ARG A 23 -10.23 0.68 2.03
N TYR A 24 -9.54 1.13 0.99
CA TYR A 24 -9.36 0.35 -0.23
C TYR A 24 -8.49 -0.89 -0.02
N ALA A 25 -7.35 -0.75 0.66
CA ALA A 25 -6.48 -1.87 1.00
C ALA A 25 -7.18 -2.87 1.94
N ASN A 26 -7.93 -2.38 2.93
CA ASN A 26 -8.70 -3.22 3.85
C ASN A 26 -9.78 -4.03 3.11
N TRP A 27 -10.42 -3.47 2.08
CA TRP A 27 -11.34 -4.24 1.23
C TRP A 27 -10.65 -5.38 0.48
N ILE A 28 -9.37 -5.24 0.12
CA ILE A 28 -8.60 -6.28 -0.59
C ILE A 28 -8.08 -7.35 0.37
N LEU A 29 -7.59 -6.93 1.55
CA LEU A 29 -6.86 -7.76 2.50
C LEU A 29 -7.76 -8.38 3.58
N GLY A 30 -8.85 -7.72 3.95
CA GLY A 30 -9.71 -8.12 5.07
C GLY A 30 -9.10 -7.89 6.45
N ASP A 31 -7.87 -7.34 6.52
CA ASP A 31 -7.17 -7.02 7.76
C ASP A 31 -6.69 -5.56 7.74
N VAL A 32 -7.06 -4.81 8.79
CA VAL A 32 -6.82 -3.37 8.88
C VAL A 32 -5.36 -3.05 9.18
N GLU A 33 -4.67 -3.90 9.93
CA GLU A 33 -3.25 -3.68 10.25
C GLU A 33 -2.39 -3.90 8.99
N SER A 34 -2.59 -5.01 8.28
CA SER A 34 -1.98 -5.23 6.96
C SER A 34 -2.32 -4.11 5.96
N ALA A 35 -3.55 -3.58 5.99
CA ALA A 35 -3.94 -2.46 5.15
C ALA A 35 -3.15 -1.18 5.47
N ARG A 36 -2.95 -0.86 6.76
CA ARG A 36 -2.13 0.27 7.19
C ARG A 36 -0.67 0.11 6.78
N GLU A 37 -0.11 -1.09 6.88
CA GLU A 37 1.26 -1.38 6.42
C GLU A 37 1.41 -1.14 4.91
N VAL A 38 0.46 -1.61 4.10
CA VAL A 38 0.45 -1.38 2.65
C VAL A 38 0.37 0.11 2.31
N VAL A 39 -0.43 0.88 3.05
CA VAL A 39 -0.53 2.33 2.84
C VAL A 39 0.76 3.04 3.24
N GLN A 40 1.39 2.65 4.35
CA GLN A 40 2.70 3.17 4.75
C GLN A 40 3.75 2.92 3.65
N GLU A 41 3.85 1.69 3.16
CA GLU A 41 4.78 1.35 2.06
C GLU A 41 4.46 2.14 0.77
N THR A 42 3.18 2.42 0.51
CA THR A 42 2.77 3.26 -0.63
C THR A 42 3.35 4.68 -0.51
N PHE A 43 3.26 5.30 0.67
CA PHE A 43 3.81 6.64 0.91
C PHE A 43 5.35 6.63 0.98
N LEU A 44 5.98 5.56 1.50
CA LEU A 44 7.43 5.38 1.45
C LEU A 44 7.95 5.34 -0.01
N ARG A 45 7.19 4.73 -0.92
CA ARG A 45 7.48 4.78 -2.36
C ARG A 45 7.29 6.18 -2.93
N LEU A 46 6.26 6.91 -2.50
CA LEU A 46 6.05 8.30 -2.91
C LEU A 46 7.24 9.18 -2.50
N CYS A 47 7.79 8.99 -1.30
CA CYS A 47 8.97 9.72 -0.82
C CYS A 47 10.20 9.54 -1.74
N LYS A 48 10.30 8.41 -2.43
CA LYS A 48 11.41 8.10 -3.36
C LYS A 48 11.15 8.59 -4.79
N GLU A 49 9.92 8.99 -5.10
CA GLU A 49 9.51 9.40 -6.43
C GLU A 49 9.74 10.91 -6.67
N GLN A 50 9.76 11.31 -7.95
CA GLN A 50 9.86 12.71 -8.35
C GLN A 50 8.46 13.32 -8.54
N GLN A 51 8.19 14.45 -7.89
CA GLN A 51 6.91 15.15 -8.00
C GLN A 51 6.56 15.54 -9.44
N SER A 52 7.57 15.90 -10.26
CA SER A 52 7.39 16.20 -11.69
C SER A 52 6.87 15.00 -12.48
N ARG A 53 7.18 13.77 -12.05
CA ARG A 53 6.76 12.55 -12.73
C ARG A 53 5.32 12.21 -12.40
N VAL A 54 4.94 12.20 -11.12
CA VAL A 54 3.65 11.65 -10.67
C VAL A 54 2.64 12.70 -10.21
N GLY A 55 3.05 13.96 -10.02
CA GLY A 55 2.22 15.00 -9.43
C GLY A 55 0.91 15.26 -10.19
N ALA A 56 0.95 15.20 -11.53
CA ALA A 56 -0.23 15.42 -12.38
C ALA A 56 -1.30 14.31 -12.24
N TYR A 57 -0.93 13.13 -11.76
CA TYR A 57 -1.80 11.96 -11.62
C TYR A 57 -1.60 11.25 -10.29
N LEU A 58 -1.30 12.03 -9.24
CA LEU A 58 -0.86 11.51 -7.94
C LEU A 58 -1.84 10.51 -7.34
N ALA A 59 -3.13 10.82 -7.35
CA ALA A 59 -4.15 9.92 -6.83
C ALA A 59 -4.14 8.58 -7.59
N GLN A 60 -4.16 8.60 -8.92
CA GLN A 60 -4.13 7.38 -9.75
C GLN A 60 -2.88 6.55 -9.48
N TRP A 61 -1.73 7.21 -9.32
CA TRP A 61 -0.48 6.55 -8.97
C TRP A 61 -0.54 5.90 -7.58
N LEU A 62 -1.02 6.61 -6.56
CA LEU A 62 -1.18 6.11 -5.18
C LEU A 62 -2.08 4.87 -5.13
N PHE A 63 -3.26 4.94 -5.76
CA PHE A 63 -4.18 3.80 -5.81
C PHE A 63 -3.61 2.61 -6.58
N THR A 64 -2.83 2.85 -7.63
CA THR A 64 -2.16 1.77 -8.38
C THR A 64 -1.10 1.07 -7.54
N VAL A 65 -0.24 1.84 -6.87
CA VAL A 65 0.82 1.30 -6.00
C VAL A 65 0.20 0.53 -4.82
N CYS A 66 -0.78 1.14 -4.14
CA CYS A 66 -1.50 0.53 -3.03
C CYS A 66 -2.18 -0.79 -3.44
N ARG A 67 -2.87 -0.81 -4.60
CA ARG A 67 -3.49 -2.01 -5.15
C ARG A 67 -2.48 -3.14 -5.34
N ASN A 68 -1.35 -2.84 -5.99
CA ASN A 68 -0.33 -3.84 -6.31
C ASN A 68 0.25 -4.44 -5.03
N LEU A 69 0.59 -3.59 -4.06
CA LEU A 69 1.07 -4.00 -2.74
C LEU A 69 0.05 -4.88 -2.01
N ALA A 70 -1.23 -4.50 -1.99
CA ALA A 70 -2.27 -5.29 -1.35
C ALA A 70 -2.41 -6.69 -1.98
N PHE A 71 -2.36 -6.79 -3.31
CA PHE A 71 -2.41 -8.10 -3.97
C PHE A 71 -1.15 -8.94 -3.72
N ASP A 72 0.02 -8.32 -3.67
CA ASP A 72 1.27 -9.01 -3.33
C ASP A 72 1.24 -9.54 -1.90
N THR A 73 0.79 -8.74 -0.93
CA THR A 73 0.60 -9.15 0.47
C THR A 73 -0.40 -10.30 0.56
N ARG A 74 -1.58 -10.19 -0.08
CA ARG A 74 -2.59 -11.26 -0.08
C ARG A 74 -2.05 -12.57 -0.65
N LYS A 75 -1.23 -12.50 -1.70
CA LYS A 75 -0.60 -13.67 -2.32
C LYS A 75 0.44 -14.32 -1.41
N LYS A 76 1.16 -13.55 -0.59
CA LYS A 76 2.10 -14.07 0.42
C LYS A 76 1.36 -14.79 1.53
N GLU A 77 0.30 -14.19 2.09
CA GLU A 77 -0.54 -14.81 3.12
C GLU A 77 -1.12 -16.14 2.64
N THR A 78 -1.65 -16.18 1.42
CA THR A 78 -2.20 -17.42 0.83
C THR A 78 -1.14 -18.53 0.74
N ARG A 79 0.12 -18.19 0.43
CA ARG A 79 1.23 -19.16 0.35
C ARG A 79 1.78 -19.58 1.70
N MET A 80 1.58 -18.76 2.73
CA MET A 80 2.02 -19.02 4.10
C MET A 80 0.99 -19.82 4.91
N THR A 81 -0.20 -20.06 4.36
CA THR A 81 -1.11 -21.11 4.85
C THR A 81 -0.31 -22.42 4.92
N PRO A 82 -0.11 -23.00 6.12
CA PRO A 82 0.53 -24.30 6.23
C PRO A 82 -0.22 -25.28 5.33
N LEU A 83 0.50 -26.06 4.52
CA LEU A 83 -0.06 -27.25 3.90
C LEU A 83 -0.68 -28.06 5.05
N GLY A 84 -2.01 -28.06 5.13
CA GLY A 84 -2.74 -28.81 6.14
C GLY A 84 -2.25 -30.24 6.12
N ASP A 85 -2.00 -30.77 7.31
CA ASP A 85 -1.52 -32.13 7.56
C ASP A 85 -2.07 -33.08 6.51
N ALA A 86 -1.18 -33.58 5.64
CA ALA A 86 -1.49 -34.68 4.76
C ALA A 86 -1.83 -35.85 5.68
N GLU A 87 -3.12 -36.08 5.92
CA GLU A 87 -3.62 -37.25 6.60
C GLU A 87 -2.98 -38.48 5.95
N ILE A 88 -2.10 -39.13 6.71
CA ILE A 88 -1.60 -40.47 6.44
C ILE A 88 -2.82 -41.38 6.54
N GLY A 89 -3.49 -41.59 5.42
CA GLY A 89 -4.52 -42.62 5.26
C GLY A 89 -3.86 -43.99 5.29
N VAL A 90 -4.22 -44.75 6.33
CA VAL A 90 -3.90 -46.17 6.59
C VAL A 90 -4.14 -47.07 5.37
#